data_AF-W0UCP2-F1
#
_entry.id   AF-W0UCP2-F1
#
_cell.length_a   1.000
_cell.length_b   1.000
_cell.length_c   1.000
_cell.angle_alpha   90.00
_cell.angle_beta   90.00
_cell.angle_gamma   90.00
#
_symmetry.space_group_name_H-M   'P 1'
#
loop_
_entity.id
_entity.type
_entity.pdbx_description
1 polymer ?
#
loop_
_entity_poly.entity_id
_entity_poly.type
_entity_poly.pdbx_seq_one_letter_code
_entity_poly.pdbx_strand_id
1 'polypeptide(L)'
;PKHDDQRQAVQSVVAPKNLNEMESLIRSRAQDVLDNLPLDTPFNWVDKVSVELTARMLATLLDFPYEKRRKLVYWSDLAGGGAEMTGGSLDTDELFRGMADMSRDFTQLWRV
;
A
#
# COMPACT_ATOMS: atom_id res chain seq x y z
N PRO A 1 -25.15 -10.49 -6.20
CA PRO A 1 -25.19 -9.11 -5.65
C PRO A 1 -24.06 -8.26 -6.24
N LYS A 2 -24.13 -6.92 -6.27
CA LYS A 2 -23.08 -6.07 -6.90
C LYS A 2 -21.66 -6.38 -6.42
N HIS A 3 -21.52 -6.82 -5.17
CA HIS A 3 -20.24 -7.21 -4.57
C HIS A 3 -19.60 -8.43 -5.26
N ASP A 4 -20.37 -9.35 -5.85
CA ASP A 4 -19.83 -10.55 -6.49
C ASP A 4 -19.02 -10.19 -7.75
N ASP A 5 -19.55 -9.30 -8.59
CA ASP A 5 -18.88 -8.83 -9.81
C ASP A 5 -17.57 -8.08 -9.46
N GLN A 6 -17.60 -7.23 -8.43
CA GLN A 6 -16.43 -6.49 -7.95
C GLN A 6 -15.35 -7.43 -7.39
N ARG A 7 -15.77 -8.44 -6.61
CA ARG A 7 -14.86 -9.44 -6.04
C ARG A 7 -14.23 -10.29 -7.14
N GLN A 8 -15.00 -10.70 -8.14
CA GLN A 8 -14.52 -11.52 -9.26
C GLN A 8 -13.42 -10.80 -10.06
N ALA A 9 -13.54 -9.48 -10.25
CA ALA A 9 -12.57 -8.68 -11.00
C ALA A 9 -11.17 -8.65 -10.37
N VAL A 10 -11.05 -8.77 -9.04
CA VAL A 10 -9.76 -8.69 -8.32
C VAL A 10 -9.26 -10.03 -7.79
N GLN A 11 -10.10 -11.07 -7.81
CA GLN A 11 -9.79 -12.38 -7.21
C GLN A 11 -8.57 -13.06 -7.82
N SER A 12 -8.33 -12.87 -9.12
CA SER A 12 -7.20 -13.49 -9.82
C SER A 12 -5.86 -13.03 -9.25
N VAL A 13 -5.73 -11.75 -8.87
CA VAL A 13 -4.49 -11.16 -8.37
C VAL A 13 -4.04 -11.82 -7.05
N VAL A 14 -4.99 -12.26 -6.23
CA VAL A 14 -4.73 -12.89 -4.92
C VAL A 14 -4.86 -14.42 -4.94
N ALA A 15 -4.95 -15.04 -6.11
CA ALA A 15 -5.08 -16.49 -6.23
C ALA A 15 -3.80 -17.21 -5.73
N PRO A 16 -3.90 -18.40 -5.11
CA PRO A 16 -2.75 -19.11 -4.51
C PRO A 16 -1.56 -19.32 -5.46
N LYS A 17 -1.84 -19.54 -6.76
CA LYS A 17 -0.80 -19.68 -7.78
C LYS A 17 0.04 -18.40 -7.92
N ASN A 18 -0.62 -17.25 -7.99
CA ASN A 18 0.06 -15.95 -8.10
C ASN A 18 0.82 -15.64 -6.81
N LEU A 19 0.30 -16.04 -5.64
CA LEU A 19 1.02 -15.89 -4.37
C LEU A 19 2.31 -16.71 -4.30
N ASN A 20 2.32 -17.95 -4.82
CA ASN A 20 3.54 -18.76 -4.89
C ASN A 20 4.59 -18.13 -5.82
N GLU A 21 4.17 -17.57 -6.95
CA GLU A 21 5.06 -16.84 -7.86
C GLU A 21 5.62 -15.57 -7.22
N MET A 22 4.88 -14.96 -6.29
CA MET A 22 5.32 -13.79 -5.52
C MET A 22 6.17 -14.14 -4.29
N GLU A 23 6.20 -15.38 -3.81
CA GLU A 23 6.87 -15.75 -2.56
C GLU A 23 8.36 -15.38 -2.59
N SER A 24 9.08 -15.72 -3.66
CA SER A 24 10.50 -15.40 -3.79
C SER A 24 10.76 -13.89 -3.77
N LEU A 25 9.86 -13.10 -4.37
CA LEU A 25 9.94 -11.64 -4.39
C LEU A 25 9.62 -11.03 -3.01
N ILE A 26 8.62 -11.55 -2.31
CA ILE A 26 8.28 -11.13 -0.94
C ILE A 26 9.46 -11.43 -0.01
N ARG A 27 10.05 -12.63 -0.13
CA ARG A 27 11.20 -13.06 0.66
C ARG A 27 12.41 -12.16 0.43
N SER A 28 12.79 -11.89 -0.82
CA SER A 28 13.94 -11.04 -1.13
C SER A 28 13.76 -9.61 -0.61
N ARG A 29 12.54 -9.08 -0.67
CA ARG A 29 12.24 -7.74 -0.13
C ARG A 29 12.19 -7.69 1.37
N ALA A 30 11.71 -8.75 2.02
CA ALA A 30 11.76 -8.86 3.47
C ALA A 30 13.21 -8.92 3.97
N GLN A 31 14.05 -9.71 3.30
CA GLN A 31 15.50 -9.75 3.56
C GLN A 31 16.13 -8.37 3.40
N ASP A 32 15.92 -7.70 2.27
CA ASP A 32 16.45 -6.35 2.04
C ASP A 32 16.03 -5.34 3.12
N VAL A 33 14.78 -5.37 3.60
CA VAL A 33 14.36 -4.49 4.70
C VAL A 33 15.12 -4.83 5.99
N LEU A 34 15.19 -6.11 6.35
CA LEU A 34 15.78 -6.55 7.61
C LEU A 34 17.31 -6.38 7.64
N ASP A 35 17.98 -6.64 6.52
CA ASP A 35 19.44 -6.53 6.37
C ASP A 35 19.93 -5.07 6.47
N ASN A 36 19.05 -4.10 6.22
CA ASN A 36 19.36 -2.66 6.28
C ASN A 36 18.90 -1.97 7.58
N LEU A 37 18.46 -2.74 8.59
CA LEU A 37 18.07 -2.16 9.88
C LEU A 37 19.31 -1.75 10.70
N PRO A 38 19.22 -0.63 11.46
CA PRO A 38 20.31 -0.22 12.32
C PRO A 38 20.50 -1.23 13.46
N LEU A 39 21.75 -1.64 13.69
CA LEU A 39 22.14 -2.47 14.81
C LEU A 39 22.49 -1.60 16.02
N ASP A 40 22.16 -2.09 17.22
CA ASP A 40 22.46 -1.47 18.51
C ASP A 40 21.96 -0.02 18.69
N THR A 41 21.02 0.41 17.83
CA THR A 41 20.42 1.74 17.86
C THR A 41 18.90 1.62 17.78
N PRO A 42 18.13 2.23 18.71
CA PRO A 42 16.68 2.23 18.64
C PRO A 42 16.16 2.86 17.34
N PHE A 43 15.12 2.25 16.77
CA PHE A 43 14.42 2.78 15.60
C PHE A 43 12.92 2.52 15.69
N ASN A 44 12.14 3.22 14.88
CA ASN A 44 10.70 3.00 14.78
C ASN A 44 10.40 1.76 13.91
N TRP A 45 10.02 0.65 14.56
CA TRP A 45 9.67 -0.60 13.87
C TRP A 45 8.47 -0.46 12.92
N VAL A 46 7.45 0.32 13.32
CA VAL A 46 6.26 0.53 12.49
C VAL A 46 6.66 1.18 11.17
N ASP A 47 7.47 2.23 11.21
CA ASP A 47 7.93 2.92 10.01
C ASP A 47 8.91 2.09 9.18
N LYS A 48 9.95 1.53 9.81
CA LYS A 48 11.06 0.87 9.10
C LYS A 48 10.73 -0.54 8.61
N VAL A 49 9.77 -1.22 9.23
CA VAL A 49 9.45 -2.61 8.92
C VAL A 49 7.99 -2.77 8.48
N SER A 50 7.04 -2.50 9.36
CA SER A 50 5.62 -2.80 9.09
C SER A 50 5.09 -2.04 7.87
N VAL A 51 5.24 -0.72 7.86
CA VAL A 51 4.82 0.16 6.76
C VAL A 51 5.65 -0.10 5.51
N GLU A 52 6.95 -0.33 5.64
CA GLU A 52 7.82 -0.56 4.49
C GLU A 52 7.48 -1.85 3.74
N LEU A 53 7.32 -2.97 4.46
CA LEU A 53 6.99 -4.27 3.85
C LEU A 53 5.63 -4.24 3.16
N THR A 54 4.62 -3.66 3.83
CA THR A 54 3.27 -3.55 3.28
C THR A 54 3.22 -2.63 2.07
N ALA A 55 3.89 -1.47 2.11
CA ALA A 55 3.98 -0.56 0.97
C ALA A 55 4.64 -1.22 -0.25
N ARG A 56 5.74 -1.96 -0.03
CA ARG A 56 6.41 -2.72 -1.10
C ARG A 56 5.48 -3.75 -1.72
N MET A 57 4.72 -4.48 -0.91
CA MET A 57 3.75 -5.48 -1.38
C MET A 57 2.64 -4.82 -2.22
N LEU A 58 2.01 -3.77 -1.71
CA LEU A 58 0.96 -3.03 -2.41
C LEU A 58 1.45 -2.47 -3.74
N ALA A 59 2.67 -1.91 -3.77
CA ALA A 59 3.24 -1.41 -5.02
C ALA A 59 3.42 -2.50 -6.08
N THR A 60 3.62 -3.76 -5.69
CA THR A 60 3.74 -4.88 -6.64
C THR A 60 2.41 -5.43 -7.09
N LEU A 61 1.44 -5.53 -6.18
CA LEU A 61 0.09 -5.98 -6.54
C LEU A 61 -0.59 -5.02 -7.52
N LEU A 62 -0.28 -3.73 -7.41
CA LEU A 62 -0.88 -2.66 -8.21
C LEU A 62 -0.03 -2.24 -9.41
N ASP A 63 1.15 -2.84 -9.60
CA ASP A 63 2.17 -2.39 -10.56
C ASP A 63 2.51 -0.88 -10.43
N PHE A 64 2.50 -0.38 -9.20
CA PHE A 64 2.72 1.03 -8.89
C PHE A 64 4.23 1.35 -8.87
N PRO A 65 4.66 2.55 -9.31
CA PRO A 65 6.07 2.94 -9.29
C PRO A 65 6.71 2.72 -7.90
N TYR A 66 7.67 1.82 -7.84
CA TYR A 66 8.23 1.32 -6.57
C TYR A 66 8.80 2.42 -5.66
N GLU A 67 9.45 3.43 -6.25
CA GLU A 67 10.00 4.57 -5.51
C GLU A 67 8.92 5.45 -4.87
N LYS A 68 7.70 5.42 -5.41
CA LYS A 68 6.56 6.18 -4.90
C LYS A 68 5.69 5.37 -3.93
N ARG A 69 6.06 4.13 -3.57
CA ARG A 69 5.25 3.21 -2.75
C ARG A 69 4.67 3.80 -1.47
N ARG A 70 5.36 4.74 -0.82
CA ARG A 70 4.87 5.41 0.40
C ARG A 70 3.65 6.30 0.16
N LYS A 71 3.37 6.72 -1.08
CA LYS A 71 2.11 7.38 -1.43
C LYS A 71 0.89 6.51 -1.17
N LEU A 72 1.00 5.19 -1.38
CA LEU A 72 -0.10 4.24 -1.12
C LEU A 72 -0.48 4.22 0.37
N VAL A 73 0.53 4.30 1.24
CA VAL A 73 0.34 4.39 2.69
C VAL A 73 -0.32 5.71 3.06
N TYR A 74 0.21 6.83 2.54
CA TYR A 74 -0.36 8.15 2.79
C TYR A 74 -1.83 8.25 2.42
N TRP A 75 -2.22 7.78 1.22
CA TRP A 75 -3.63 7.78 0.82
C TRP A 75 -4.49 6.83 1.68
N SER A 76 -3.94 5.69 2.10
CA SER A 76 -4.62 4.78 3.02
C SER A 76 -4.87 5.43 4.38
N ASP A 77 -3.88 6.14 4.93
CA ASP A 77 -4.01 6.83 6.21
C ASP A 77 -5.03 7.97 6.13
N LEU A 78 -5.03 8.74 5.02
CA LEU A 78 -6.05 9.77 4.79
C LEU A 78 -7.46 9.16 4.70
N ALA A 79 -7.61 8.07 3.94
CA ALA A 79 -8.91 7.41 3.78
C ALA A 79 -9.41 6.76 5.08
N GLY A 80 -8.50 6.21 5.89
CA GLY A 80 -8.81 5.61 7.19
C GLY A 80 -8.92 6.60 8.35
N GLY A 81 -8.42 7.82 8.18
CA GLY A 81 -8.43 8.91 9.16
C GLY A 81 -9.80 9.53 9.44
N GLY A 82 -10.87 8.99 8.83
CA GLY A 82 -12.29 9.28 9.09
C GLY A 82 -12.57 9.65 10.54
N ALA A 83 -12.99 10.90 10.82
CA ALA A 83 -13.40 11.35 12.16
C ALA A 83 -14.49 10.44 12.75
N GLU A 84 -15.29 9.81 11.89
CA GLU A 84 -16.33 8.85 12.27
C GLU A 84 -15.81 7.46 12.71
N MET A 85 -14.55 7.10 12.41
CA MET A 85 -13.96 5.79 12.76
C MET A 85 -12.95 5.84 13.91
N THR A 86 -12.23 6.95 14.11
CA THR A 86 -11.10 7.01 15.07
C THR A 86 -11.15 8.18 16.05
N GLY A 87 -12.17 9.05 15.98
CA GLY A 87 -12.32 10.20 16.88
C GLY A 87 -11.30 11.33 16.67
N GLY A 88 -10.56 11.31 15.56
CA GLY A 88 -9.65 12.39 15.17
C GLY A 88 -10.36 13.53 14.44
N SER A 89 -9.72 14.72 14.39
CA SER A 89 -10.14 15.79 13.49
C SER A 89 -9.54 15.54 12.11
N LEU A 90 -10.39 15.26 11.13
CA LEU A 90 -9.95 15.09 9.74
C LEU A 90 -9.87 16.46 9.07
N ASP A 91 -8.71 16.79 8.49
CA ASP A 91 -8.62 17.90 7.55
C ASP A 91 -9.26 17.45 6.23
N THR A 92 -10.53 17.82 6.05
CA THR A 92 -11.32 17.49 4.85
C THR A 92 -10.66 18.02 3.57
N ASP A 93 -9.94 19.15 3.63
CA ASP A 93 -9.24 19.71 2.48
C ASP A 93 -8.01 18.85 2.14
N GLU A 94 -7.29 18.37 3.15
CA GLU A 94 -6.18 17.43 2.95
C GLU A 94 -6.68 16.12 2.34
N LEU A 95 -7.76 15.55 2.87
CA LEU A 95 -8.39 14.35 2.31
C LEU A 95 -8.75 14.55 0.85
N PHE A 96 -9.45 15.64 0.52
CA PHE A 96 -9.86 15.91 -0.85
C PHE A 96 -8.66 16.02 -1.81
N ARG A 97 -7.60 16.73 -1.39
CA ARG A 97 -6.36 16.86 -2.17
C ARG A 97 -5.64 15.52 -2.34
N GLY A 98 -5.56 14.73 -1.27
CA GLY A 98 -4.94 13.40 -1.29
C GLY A 98 -5.68 12.45 -2.23
N MET A 99 -7.01 12.40 -2.17
CA MET A 99 -7.82 11.56 -3.04
C MET A 99 -7.77 12.01 -4.51
N ALA A 100 -7.66 13.32 -4.76
CA ALA A 100 -7.43 13.85 -6.11
C ALA A 100 -6.04 13.47 -6.66
N ASP A 101 -4.99 13.49 -5.83
CA ASP A 101 -3.64 13.02 -6.22
C ASP A 101 -3.63 11.52 -6.51
N MET A 102 -4.28 10.72 -5.65
CA MET A 102 -4.46 9.28 -5.86
C MET A 102 -5.15 9.01 -7.20
N SER A 103 -6.29 9.65 -7.45
CA SER A 103 -7.04 9.48 -8.70
C SER A 103 -6.19 9.82 -9.93
N ARG A 104 -5.38 10.89 -9.86
CA ARG A 104 -4.47 11.27 -10.95
C ARG A 104 -3.41 10.21 -11.20
N ASP A 105 -2.69 9.76 -10.17
CA ASP A 105 -1.59 8.80 -10.31
C ASP A 105 -2.11 7.45 -10.83
N PHE A 106 -3.24 6.95 -10.33
CA PHE A 106 -3.85 5.71 -10.85
C PHE A 106 -4.43 5.86 -12.25
N THR A 107 -4.99 7.03 -12.60
CA THR A 107 -5.44 7.29 -13.97
C THR A 107 -4.27 7.29 -14.95
N GLN A 108 -3.10 7.80 -14.55
CA GLN A 108 -1.89 7.73 -15.39
C GLN A 108 -1.38 6.29 -15.51
N LEU A 109 -1.44 5.53 -14.42
CA LEU A 109 -0.99 4.14 -14.39
C LEU A 109 -1.81 3.22 -15.31
N TRP A 110 -3.12 3.43 -15.38
CA TRP A 110 -4.04 2.57 -16.15
C TRP A 110 -4.44 3.15 -17.51
N ARG A 111 -3.72 4.16 -18.01
CA ARG A 111 -3.89 4.70 -19.37
C ARG A 111 -3.28 3.81 -20.47
N VAL A 112 -3.16 2.50 -20.20
CA VAL A 112 -2.55 1.51 -21.09
C VAL A 112 -3.63 0.74 -21.84
#